data_AF-A0A0Q6MK01-F1
#
_entry.id   AF-A0A0Q6MK01-F1
#
_cell.length_a   1.000
_cell.length_b   1.000
_cell.length_c   1.000
_cell.angle_alpha   90.00
_cell.angle_beta   90.00
_cell.angle_gamma   90.00
#
_symmetry.space_group_name_H-M   'P 1'
#
loop_
_entity.id
_entity.type
_entity.pdbx_description
1 polymer ?
#
loop_
_entity_poly.entity_id
_entity_poly.type
_entity_poly.pdbx_seq_one_letter_code
_entity_poly.pdbx_strand_id
1 'polypeptide(L)'
;MSDVTTITIELHGSYAAHHTASGTVINTSDKAYGRRTYKDPIGPLCRILRNNLDYSSETRIHVERAGVSVFKRDLSLAYWADHDVIDTQRRSAVRIEFQPFDHKLTEVFGRQRDEAQQIAA
;
A
#
# COMPACT_ATOMS: atom_id res chain seq x y z
N MET A 1 -20.52 -4.78 -20.00
CA MET A 1 -19.48 -5.29 -19.09
C MET A 1 -18.63 -4.09 -18.75
N SER A 2 -18.65 -3.60 -17.52
CA SER A 2 -17.71 -2.59 -17.07
C SER A 2 -16.32 -3.23 -17.07
N ASP A 3 -15.37 -2.63 -17.77
CA ASP A 3 -13.98 -3.09 -17.71
C ASP A 3 -13.48 -2.95 -16.28
N VAL A 4 -13.10 -4.06 -15.68
CA VAL A 4 -12.55 -4.07 -14.32
C VAL A 4 -11.11 -3.57 -14.40
N THR A 5 -10.90 -2.33 -13.94
CA THR A 5 -9.58 -1.72 -13.89
C THR A 5 -8.64 -2.54 -13.02
N THR A 6 -7.42 -2.76 -13.50
CA THR A 6 -6.34 -3.38 -12.72
C THR A 6 -5.23 -2.35 -12.50
N ILE A 7 -4.72 -2.26 -11.28
CA ILE A 7 -3.58 -1.40 -10.91
C ILE A 7 -2.49 -2.21 -10.23
N THR A 8 -1.26 -1.74 -10.33
CA THR A 8 -0.08 -2.44 -9.82
C THR A 8 0.46 -1.77 -8.57
N ILE A 9 0.68 -2.58 -7.52
CA ILE A 9 1.39 -2.20 -6.31
C ILE A 9 2.72 -2.96 -6.26
N GLU A 10 3.80 -2.22 -6.11
CA GLU A 10 5.15 -2.77 -5.90
C GLU A 10 5.43 -2.94 -4.41
N LEU A 11 5.94 -4.12 -4.02
CA LEU A 11 6.44 -4.40 -2.68
C LEU A 11 7.95 -4.21 -2.57
N HIS A 12 8.35 -3.40 -1.60
CA HIS A 12 9.74 -3.27 -1.17
C HIS A 12 9.94 -3.96 0.17
N GLY A 13 10.54 -5.16 0.12
CA GLY A 13 10.70 -6.01 1.30
C GLY A 13 9.34 -6.46 1.86
N SER A 14 9.26 -6.57 3.19
CA SER A 14 8.04 -6.94 3.91
C SER A 14 7.36 -5.74 4.61
N TYR A 15 7.85 -4.52 4.36
CA TYR A 15 7.50 -3.36 5.18
C TYR A 15 7.08 -2.14 4.36
N ALA A 16 7.31 -2.11 3.05
CA ALA A 16 6.89 -1.01 2.21
C ALA A 16 6.12 -1.48 0.96
N ALA A 17 5.12 -0.69 0.58
CA ALA A 17 4.32 -0.86 -0.62
C ALA A 17 4.19 0.48 -1.34
N HIS A 18 4.23 0.44 -2.67
CA HIS A 18 4.23 1.63 -3.53
C HIS A 18 3.25 1.45 -4.68
N HIS A 19 2.34 2.40 -4.85
CA HIS A 19 1.51 2.53 -6.03
C HIS A 19 2.13 3.58 -6.95
N THR A 20 2.78 3.12 -8.02
CA THR A 20 3.61 3.96 -8.90
C THR A 20 2.81 5.06 -9.60
N ALA A 21 1.58 4.77 -10.04
CA ALA A 21 0.77 5.73 -10.79
C ALA A 21 0.35 6.95 -9.97
N SER A 22 0.15 6.80 -8.65
CA SER A 22 -0.18 7.92 -7.76
C SER A 22 1.02 8.43 -6.95
N GLY A 23 2.17 7.75 -7.00
CA GLY A 23 3.32 8.01 -6.14
C GLY A 23 3.07 7.73 -4.64
N THR A 24 1.98 7.05 -4.29
CA THR A 24 1.62 6.79 -2.89
C THR A 24 2.45 5.65 -2.32
N VAL A 25 3.11 5.90 -1.19
CA VAL A 25 3.97 4.93 -0.52
C VAL A 25 3.53 4.76 0.93
N ILE A 26 3.49 3.51 1.38
CA ILE A 26 3.41 3.17 2.80
C ILE A 26 4.75 2.55 3.21
N ASN A 27 5.32 3.01 4.31
CA ASN A 27 6.51 2.42 4.91
C ASN A 27 6.28 2.16 6.41
N THR A 28 6.20 0.88 6.78
CA THR A 28 5.97 0.40 8.15
C THR A 28 7.27 0.12 8.91
N SER A 29 8.44 0.34 8.29
CA SER A 29 9.76 0.17 8.93
C SER A 29 10.10 1.28 9.93
N ASP A 30 9.36 2.39 9.89
CA ASP A 30 9.62 3.54 10.77
C ASP A 30 9.34 3.19 12.24
N LYS A 31 10.34 3.47 13.08
CA LYS A 31 10.31 3.27 14.53
C LYS A 31 9.22 4.10 15.21
N ALA A 32 8.78 5.20 14.59
CA ALA A 32 7.71 6.06 15.10
C ALA A 32 6.40 5.29 15.37
N TYR A 33 6.13 4.22 14.62
CA TYR A 33 4.88 3.45 14.73
C TYR A 33 4.94 2.25 15.68
N GLY A 34 6.02 2.12 16.45
CA GLY A 34 6.13 1.10 17.46
C GLY A 34 6.38 -0.28 16.85
N ARG A 35 7.56 -0.80 17.13
CA ARG A 35 8.13 -2.08 16.68
C ARG A 35 7.40 -3.32 17.22
N ARG A 36 6.06 -3.33 17.28
CA ARG A 36 5.30 -4.39 17.98
C ARG A 36 4.62 -5.41 17.09
N THR A 37 4.37 -5.12 15.82
CA THR A 37 3.91 -6.11 14.83
C THR A 37 4.13 -5.54 13.45
N TYR A 38 4.76 -6.29 12.54
CA TYR A 38 4.78 -5.89 11.13
C TYR A 38 3.33 -5.96 10.64
N LYS A 39 2.70 -4.79 10.46
CA LYS A 39 1.47 -4.70 9.69
C LYS A 39 1.87 -4.78 8.23
N ASP A 40 1.24 -5.68 7.49
CA ASP A 40 1.40 -5.75 6.03
C ASP A 40 1.13 -4.37 5.40
N PRO A 41 2.07 -3.78 4.62
CA PRO A 41 1.89 -2.44 4.03
C PRO A 41 0.80 -2.38 2.96
N ILE A 42 0.35 -3.52 2.40
CA ILE A 42 -0.65 -3.56 1.31
C ILE A 42 -2.00 -3.03 1.78
N GLY A 43 -2.50 -3.50 2.92
CA GLY A 43 -3.81 -3.11 3.45
C GLY A 43 -3.94 -1.59 3.67
N PRO A 44 -3.02 -0.95 4.42
CA PRO A 44 -2.98 0.50 4.57
C PRO A 44 -2.88 1.26 3.24
N LEU A 45 -2.05 0.81 2.30
CA LEU A 45 -1.94 1.45 1.00
C LEU A 45 -3.27 1.39 0.24
N CYS A 46 -3.91 0.21 0.19
CA CYS A 46 -5.19 0.03 -0.48
C CYS A 46 -6.30 0.89 0.15
N ARG A 47 -6.25 1.16 1.46
CA ARG A 47 -7.19 2.12 2.10
C ARG A 47 -6.98 3.53 1.60
N ILE A 48 -5.73 3.99 1.43
CA ILE A 48 -5.46 5.32 0.87
C ILE A 48 -5.95 5.40 -0.57
N LEU A 49 -5.68 4.38 -1.40
CA LEU A 49 -6.15 4.34 -2.77
C LEU A 49 -7.69 4.42 -2.83
N ARG A 50 -8.39 3.66 -1.97
CA ARG A 50 -9.85 3.65 -1.92
C ARG A 50 -10.44 4.95 -1.37
N ASN A 51 -9.96 5.41 -0.23
CA ASN A 51 -10.63 6.43 0.57
C ASN A 51 -10.15 7.86 0.23
N ASN A 52 -8.94 8.01 -0.31
CA ASN A 52 -8.33 9.32 -0.56
C ASN A 52 -8.14 9.61 -2.05
N LEU A 53 -8.06 8.58 -2.89
CA LEU A 53 -7.83 8.70 -4.34
C LEU A 53 -8.99 8.15 -5.19
N ASP A 54 -10.14 7.86 -4.57
CA ASP A 54 -11.39 7.43 -5.21
C ASP A 54 -11.29 6.22 -6.16
N TYR A 55 -10.33 5.32 -5.93
CA TYR A 55 -10.31 4.05 -6.68
C TYR A 55 -11.51 3.18 -6.30
N SER A 56 -12.18 2.62 -7.31
CA SER A 56 -13.31 1.71 -7.10
C SER A 56 -12.91 0.51 -6.26
N SER A 57 -13.79 0.08 -5.35
CA SER A 57 -13.63 -1.12 -4.53
C SER A 57 -13.47 -2.41 -5.35
N GLU A 58 -13.97 -2.41 -6.59
CA GLU A 58 -13.87 -3.54 -7.53
C GLU A 58 -12.52 -3.59 -8.28
N THR A 59 -11.72 -2.51 -8.22
CA THR A 59 -10.41 -2.43 -8.86
C THR A 59 -9.56 -3.62 -8.45
N ARG A 60 -8.93 -4.30 -9.41
CA ARG A 60 -8.03 -5.42 -9.15
C ARG A 60 -6.65 -4.91 -8.80
N ILE A 61 -6.08 -5.45 -7.73
CA ILE A 61 -4.74 -5.13 -7.27
C ILE A 61 -3.80 -6.25 -7.71
N HIS A 62 -2.95 -5.92 -8.67
CA HIS A 62 -1.79 -6.71 -9.01
C HIS A 62 -0.66 -6.35 -8.05
N VAL A 63 -0.09 -7.35 -7.37
CA VAL A 63 1.02 -7.13 -6.44
C VAL A 63 2.28 -7.75 -7.01
N GLU A 64 3.31 -6.94 -7.16
CA GLU A 64 4.59 -7.38 -7.69
C GLU A 64 5.76 -7.07 -6.75
N ARG A 65 6.86 -7.79 -6.96
CA ARG A 65 8.16 -7.51 -6.35
C ARG A 65 9.21 -7.65 -7.43
N ALA A 66 9.91 -6.56 -7.73
CA ALA A 66 10.89 -6.50 -8.82
C ALA A 66 10.33 -7.04 -10.16
N GLY A 67 9.09 -6.64 -10.49
CA GLY A 67 8.39 -7.06 -11.71
C GLY A 67 7.85 -8.49 -11.70
N VAL A 68 7.99 -9.23 -10.60
CA VAL A 68 7.47 -10.59 -10.45
C VAL A 68 6.21 -10.59 -9.59
N SER A 69 5.14 -11.19 -10.10
CA SER A 69 3.88 -11.28 -9.36
C SER A 69 4.03 -12.09 -8.07
N VAL A 70 3.55 -11.53 -6.96
CA VAL A 70 3.68 -12.11 -5.62
C VAL A 70 2.58 -13.13 -5.35
N PHE A 71 1.38 -12.89 -5.89
CA PHE A 71 0.22 -13.75 -5.70
C PHE A 71 -0.23 -14.39 -7.00
N LYS A 72 -0.88 -15.55 -6.90
CA LYS A 72 -1.40 -16.26 -8.08
C LYS A 72 -2.59 -15.57 -8.74
N ARG A 73 -3.26 -14.66 -8.04
CA ARG A 73 -4.48 -13.98 -8.47
C ARG A 73 -4.53 -12.58 -7.92
N ASP A 74 -5.02 -11.67 -8.76
CA ASP A 74 -5.31 -10.30 -8.35
C ASP A 74 -6.63 -10.25 -7.58
N LEU A 75 -6.57 -9.67 -6.40
CA LEU A 75 -7.73 -9.51 -5.51
C LEU A 75 -8.25 -8.08 -5.58
N SER A 76 -9.50 -7.88 -5.23
CA SER A 76 -10.11 -6.56 -5.29
C SER A 76 -9.49 -5.60 -4.26
N LEU A 77 -9.58 -4.31 -4.55
CA LEU A 77 -9.14 -3.25 -3.64
C LEU A 77 -9.83 -3.38 -2.28
N ALA A 78 -11.12 -3.68 -2.26
CA ALA A 78 -11.87 -3.95 -1.03
C ALA A 78 -11.30 -5.12 -0.24
N TYR A 79 -10.94 -6.23 -0.91
CA TYR A 79 -10.34 -7.37 -0.22
C TYR A 79 -9.10 -6.96 0.58
N TRP A 80 -8.21 -6.17 0.00
CA TRP A 80 -7.01 -5.73 0.69
C TRP A 80 -7.28 -4.65 1.74
N ALA A 81 -8.12 -3.67 1.42
CA ALA A 81 -8.40 -2.55 2.32
C ALA A 81 -9.13 -2.99 3.60
N ASP A 82 -9.93 -4.05 3.54
CA ASP A 82 -10.77 -4.49 4.66
C ASP A 82 -10.09 -5.54 5.57
N HIS A 83 -8.88 -5.99 5.23
CA HIS A 83 -8.17 -7.00 6.00
C HIS A 83 -6.78 -6.52 6.42
N ASP A 84 -6.41 -6.81 7.66
CA ASP A 84 -5.02 -6.67 8.13
C ASP A 84 -4.41 -8.06 8.30
N VAL A 85 -3.11 -8.14 8.03
CA VAL A 85 -2.30 -9.33 8.31
C VAL A 85 -1.28 -8.95 9.37
N ILE A 86 -1.28 -9.69 10.48
CA ILE A 86 -0.24 -9.60 11.49
C ILE A 86 0.76 -10.73 11.22
N ASP A 87 1.99 -10.34 10.91
CA ASP A 87 3.12 -11.25 10.85
C ASP A 87 4.09 -10.96 12.00
N THR A 88 4.27 -11.95 12.88
CA THR A 88 5.19 -11.87 14.02
C THR A 88 6.54 -12.51 13.74
N GLN A 89 6.74 -13.05 12.52
CA GLN A 89 7.89 -13.85 12.06
C GLN A 89 8.17 -15.14 12.85
N ARG A 90 7.58 -15.29 14.04
CA ARG A 90 7.74 -16.45 14.94
C ARG A 90 6.60 -17.47 14.80
N ARG A 91 5.53 -17.10 14.11
CA ARG A 91 4.32 -17.88 13.92
C ARG A 91 3.79 -17.62 12.51
N SER A 92 2.94 -18.51 12.02
CA SER A 92 2.19 -18.27 10.78
C SER A 92 1.47 -16.94 10.85
N ALA A 93 1.50 -16.18 9.76
CA ALA A 93 0.78 -14.92 9.64
C ALA A 93 -0.71 -15.13 9.91
N VAL A 94 -1.31 -14.25 10.71
CA VAL A 94 -2.72 -14.34 11.08
C VAL A 94 -3.47 -13.18 10.43
N ARG A 95 -4.52 -13.52 9.68
CA ARG A 95 -5.49 -12.54 9.17
C ARG A 95 -6.38 -12.11 10.32
N ILE A 96 -6.46 -10.81 10.55
CA ILE A 96 -7.35 -10.23 11.55
C ILE A 96 -8.37 -9.31 10.86
N GLU A 97 -9.58 -9.31 11.41
CA GLU A 97 -10.57 -8.26 11.10
C GLU A 97 -10.06 -6.94 11.71
N PHE A 98 -10.29 -5.86 10.97
CA PHE A 98 -9.66 -4.54 11.10
C PHE A 98 -9.56 -3.95 12.52
N GLN A 99 -8.50 -3.17 12.75
CA GLN A 99 -8.37 -2.19 13.84
C GLN A 99 -8.10 -0.78 13.24
N PRO A 100 -8.78 0.28 13.72
CA PRO A 100 -8.60 1.65 13.26
C PRO A 100 -7.14 2.09 13.11
N PHE A 101 -6.80 2.61 11.93
CA PHE A 101 -5.52 3.29 11.66
C PHE A 101 -5.78 4.80 11.80
N ASP A 102 -5.11 5.45 12.75
CA ASP A 102 -5.28 6.88 13.03
C ASP A 102 -4.89 7.71 11.78
N HIS A 103 -5.79 8.58 11.34
CA HIS A 103 -5.84 9.16 9.98
C HIS A 103 -4.80 10.26 9.72
N LYS A 104 -3.84 10.48 10.62
CA LYS A 104 -2.94 11.64 10.58
C LYS A 104 -1.76 11.53 9.59
N LEU A 105 -1.69 10.49 8.76
CA LEU A 105 -0.44 10.08 8.11
C LEU A 105 -0.57 9.98 6.59
N THR A 106 -1.08 11.05 5.99
CA THR A 106 -0.96 11.22 4.54
C THR A 106 0.30 12.03 4.27
N GLU A 107 1.48 11.41 4.21
CA GLU A 107 2.57 12.00 3.43
C GLU A 107 2.32 11.64 1.97
N VAL A 108 1.62 12.54 1.26
CA VAL A 108 1.66 12.55 -0.20
C VAL A 108 3.07 12.96 -0.59
N PHE A 109 3.95 12.00 -0.90
CA PHE A 109 5.21 12.29 -1.58
C PHE A 109 4.91 12.73 -3.01
N GLY A 110 4.49 14.00 -3.14
CA GLY A 110 4.03 14.61 -4.37
C GLY A 110 4.34 16.10 -4.41
N ARG A 111 5.52 16.51 -3.90
CA ARG A 111 6.02 17.89 -4.06
C ARG A 111 7.54 18.00 -3.91
N GLN A 112 8.32 17.15 -4.61
CA GLN A 112 9.77 17.35 -4.74
C GLN A 112 10.28 17.02 -6.16
N ARG A 113 9.60 17.53 -7.19
CA ARG A 113 10.17 17.57 -8.55
C ARG A 113 10.32 18.97 -9.16
N ASP A 114 9.88 20.03 -8.49
CA ASP A 114 9.92 21.38 -9.07
C ASP A 114 11.01 22.32 -8.53
N GLU A 115 11.69 22.00 -7.41
CA GLU A 115 12.75 22.88 -6.87
C GLU A 115 14.16 22.57 -7.42
N ALA A 116 14.38 21.42 -8.06
CA ALA A 116 15.69 21.06 -8.60
C ALA A 116 16.02 21.70 -9.97
N GLN A 117 15.05 22.35 -10.63
CA GLN A 117 15.26 23.01 -11.92
C GLN A 117 15.36 24.54 -11.86
N GLN A 118 15.26 25.16 -10.68
CA GLN A 118 15.42 26.62 -10.51
C GLN A 118 16.79 27.06 -9.96
N ILE A 119 17.70 26.12 -9.69
CA ILE A 119 19.10 26.43 -9.29
C ILE A 119 20.09 26.19 -10.46
N ALA A 120 19.58 25.78 -11.64
CA ALA A 120 20.40 25.49 -12.82
C ALA A 120 20.02 26.31 -14.06
N ALA A 121 19.44 27.51 -13.88
CA ALA A 121 19.17 28.48 -14.94
C ALA A 121 19.87 29.81 -14.65
#